data_AF-A0A6G9WDZ3-F1
#
_entry.id   AF-A0A6G9WDZ3-F1
#
_cell.length_a   1.000
_cell.length_b   1.000
_cell.length_c   1.000
_cell.angle_alpha   90.00
_cell.angle_beta   90.00
_cell.angle_gamma   90.00
#
_symmetry.space_group_name_H-M   'P 1'
#
loop_
_entity.id
_entity.type
_entity.pdbx_description
1 polymer ?
#
loop_
_entity_poly.entity_id
_entity_poly.type
_entity_poly.pdbx_seq_one_letter_code
_entity_poly.pdbx_strand_id
1 'polypeptide(L)'
;MSLIGYARVSTGEQTLDPQRMELRAAGCTTIHEEHASGADRTRPALARLLATIRPGQTLVVVRLDRLARSLSHLLQVIETLEARGAHFRSLGDPIDTTTAQGKFSLQVMGAVAELERALIRERTKAGLRAARAQGRIGGNPALKAGDRDAIRKLRAARDETYFQKLESTADTWLPLVRRHRPDMAWDDLTRLLGSRTGQPWTVERLKRAARRYVRDGLLPTTVLDRAPRRTADDRLLAIIAGMRHADPDLTLAGIAKRLEDMRERTPRGSAKWYPSSVRALLLRAEKMGLIAAQPTLPLSERPG
;
A
#
# COMPACT_ATOMS: atom_id res chain seq x y z
N MET A 1 13.61 -13.96 -33.14
CA MET A 1 13.12 -12.85 -32.27
C MET A 1 11.62 -12.71 -32.50
N SER A 2 10.82 -12.67 -31.44
CA SER A 2 9.37 -12.51 -31.56
C SER A 2 9.00 -11.03 -31.50
N LEU A 3 8.31 -10.52 -32.52
CA LEU A 3 7.87 -9.13 -32.62
C LEU A 3 6.42 -9.00 -32.13
N ILE A 4 6.19 -8.07 -31.20
CA ILE A 4 4.86 -7.75 -30.67
C ILE A 4 4.52 -6.33 -31.09
N GLY A 5 3.45 -6.17 -31.87
CA GLY A 5 2.95 -4.87 -32.28
C GLY A 5 2.08 -4.21 -31.23
N TYR A 6 2.15 -2.88 -31.14
CA TYR A 6 1.20 -2.09 -30.38
C TYR A 6 0.66 -0.93 -31.24
N ALA A 7 -0.67 -0.84 -31.32
CA ALA A 7 -1.38 0.15 -32.12
C ALA A 7 -2.38 0.92 -31.26
N ARG A 8 -2.53 2.22 -31.53
CA ARG A 8 -3.40 3.11 -30.76
C ARG A 8 -4.10 4.12 -31.65
N VAL A 9 -5.37 4.37 -31.37
CA VAL A 9 -6.15 5.49 -31.93
C VAL A 9 -6.84 6.29 -30.83
N SER A 10 -6.98 7.60 -31.05
CA SER A 10 -7.88 8.44 -30.26
C SER A 10 -9.28 8.41 -30.88
N THR A 11 -10.34 8.39 -30.06
CA THR A 11 -11.74 8.35 -30.51
C THR A 11 -12.08 9.34 -31.63
N GLY A 12 -12.90 8.88 -32.58
CA GLY A 12 -13.52 9.64 -33.67
C GLY A 12 -12.86 9.33 -35.02
N GLU A 13 -13.47 8.43 -35.80
CA GLU A 13 -13.21 8.16 -37.24
C GLU A 13 -11.85 7.54 -37.65
N GLN A 14 -10.84 7.46 -36.77
CA GLN A 14 -9.56 6.82 -37.12
C GLN A 14 -9.63 5.29 -37.06
N THR A 15 -9.45 4.63 -38.21
CA THR A 15 -9.28 3.18 -38.31
C THR A 15 -7.88 2.76 -37.88
N LEU A 16 -7.77 1.67 -37.10
CA LEU A 16 -6.48 1.04 -36.75
C LEU A 16 -5.85 0.28 -37.93
N ASP A 17 -6.59 0.07 -39.01
CA ASP A 17 -6.20 -0.79 -40.12
C ASP A 17 -4.85 -0.40 -40.77
N PRO A 18 -4.52 0.88 -41.02
CA PRO A 18 -3.21 1.25 -41.53
C PRO A 18 -2.08 0.82 -40.59
N GLN A 19 -2.22 1.10 -39.29
CA GLN A 19 -1.22 0.70 -38.29
C GLN A 19 -1.08 -0.83 -38.21
N ARG A 20 -2.20 -1.55 -38.27
CA ARG A 20 -2.20 -3.02 -38.24
C ARG A 20 -1.50 -3.60 -39.46
N MET A 21 -1.73 -3.06 -40.65
CA MET A 21 -1.07 -3.50 -41.88
C MET A 21 0.44 -3.26 -41.80
N GLU A 22 0.87 -2.08 -41.34
CA GLU A 22 2.30 -1.76 -41.18
C GLU A 22 2.99 -2.68 -40.16
N LEU A 23 2.34 -2.94 -39.01
CA LEU A 23 2.88 -3.85 -37.99
C LEU A 23 2.96 -5.29 -38.48
N ARG A 24 1.95 -5.75 -39.24
CA ARG A 24 1.98 -7.09 -39.87
C ARG A 24 3.06 -7.19 -40.93
N ALA A 25 3.23 -6.17 -41.77
CA ALA A 25 4.29 -6.10 -42.78
C ALA A 25 5.69 -6.13 -42.13
N ALA A 26 5.83 -5.54 -40.94
CA ALA A 26 7.05 -5.61 -40.14
C ALA A 26 7.29 -6.98 -39.46
N GLY A 27 6.36 -7.94 -39.57
CA GLY A 27 6.48 -9.28 -39.00
C GLY A 27 5.94 -9.44 -37.58
N CYS A 28 5.10 -8.53 -37.10
CA CYS A 28 4.45 -8.67 -35.78
C CYS A 28 3.39 -9.77 -35.81
N THR A 29 3.57 -10.83 -35.00
CA THR A 29 2.63 -11.95 -34.91
C THR A 29 1.45 -11.65 -33.98
N THR A 30 1.71 -10.89 -32.91
CA THR A 30 0.70 -10.46 -31.95
C THR A 30 0.62 -8.94 -31.97
N ILE A 31 -0.58 -8.38 -32.14
CA ILE A 31 -0.80 -6.93 -32.13
C ILE A 31 -1.79 -6.60 -31.03
N HIS A 32 -1.38 -5.74 -30.10
CA HIS A 32 -2.24 -5.20 -29.06
C HIS A 32 -2.79 -3.85 -29.48
N GLU A 33 -4.11 -3.73 -29.40
CA GLU A 33 -4.84 -2.54 -29.83
C GLU A 33 -5.40 -1.80 -28.62
N GLU A 34 -5.18 -0.48 -28.61
CA GLU A 34 -5.66 0.40 -27.55
C GLU A 34 -6.59 1.47 -28.14
N HIS A 35 -7.85 1.45 -27.69
CA HIS A 35 -8.84 2.48 -28.01
C HIS A 35 -8.92 3.45 -26.83
N ALA A 36 -8.55 4.71 -27.05
CA ALA A 36 -8.61 5.73 -26.00
C ALA A 36 -9.56 6.85 -26.40
N SER A 37 -10.53 7.17 -25.55
CA SER A 37 -11.17 8.49 -25.62
C SER A 37 -10.17 9.56 -25.18
N GLY A 38 -10.25 10.77 -25.71
CA GLY A 38 -9.26 11.84 -25.47
C GLY A 38 -8.97 12.13 -23.99
N ALA A 39 -9.89 11.76 -23.09
CA ALA A 39 -9.77 11.91 -21.64
C ALA A 39 -9.17 10.69 -20.91
N ASP A 40 -9.14 9.49 -21.53
CA ASP A 40 -8.74 8.28 -20.82
C ASP A 40 -7.22 8.17 -20.62
N ARG A 41 -6.86 8.12 -19.34
CA ARG A 41 -5.49 7.96 -18.86
C ARG A 41 -5.13 6.50 -18.66
N THR A 42 -6.11 5.65 -18.42
CA THR A 42 -5.88 4.25 -18.18
C THR A 42 -5.53 3.60 -19.52
N ARG A 43 -4.33 3.02 -19.61
CA ARG A 43 -3.82 2.33 -20.81
C ARG A 43 -3.71 0.84 -20.52
N PRO A 44 -4.86 0.17 -20.34
CA PRO A 44 -4.87 -1.19 -19.84
C PRO A 44 -4.24 -2.18 -20.82
N ALA A 45 -4.33 -1.96 -22.15
CA ALA A 45 -3.71 -2.85 -23.12
C ALA A 45 -2.18 -2.73 -23.09
N LEU A 46 -1.64 -1.50 -23.02
CA LEU A 46 -0.20 -1.29 -22.87
C LEU A 46 0.32 -1.86 -21.55
N ALA A 47 -0.38 -1.64 -20.44
CA ALA A 47 0.03 -2.16 -19.14
C ALA A 47 0.06 -3.70 -19.11
N ARG A 48 -0.96 -4.35 -19.70
CA ARG A 48 -0.99 -5.81 -19.85
C ARG A 48 0.15 -6.31 -20.74
N LEU A 49 0.39 -5.68 -21.89
CA LEU A 49 1.49 -6.03 -22.79
C LEU A 49 2.82 -5.98 -22.06
N LEU A 50 3.10 -4.87 -21.37
CA LEU A 50 4.33 -4.72 -20.60
C LEU A 50 4.43 -5.75 -19.49
N ALA A 51 3.31 -6.19 -18.90
CA ALA A 51 3.29 -7.25 -17.89
C ALA A 51 3.55 -8.65 -18.45
N THR A 52 3.15 -8.94 -19.69
CA THR A 52 3.26 -10.27 -20.32
C THR A 52 4.49 -10.45 -21.21
N ILE A 53 5.20 -9.37 -21.53
CA ILE A 53 6.36 -9.43 -22.43
C ILE A 53 7.48 -10.28 -21.82
N ARG A 54 8.12 -11.09 -22.68
CA ARG A 54 9.19 -12.03 -22.33
C ARG A 54 10.56 -11.50 -22.77
N PRO A 55 11.65 -11.96 -22.13
CA PRO A 55 13.01 -11.68 -22.59
C PRO A 55 13.22 -12.05 -24.06
N GLY A 56 13.94 -11.22 -24.81
CA GLY A 56 14.24 -11.40 -26.24
C GLY A 56 13.09 -11.05 -27.20
N GLN A 57 11.95 -10.58 -26.69
CA GLN A 57 10.88 -10.02 -27.51
C GLN A 57 11.11 -8.54 -27.79
N THR A 58 10.61 -8.05 -28.92
CA THR A 58 10.67 -6.64 -29.29
C THR A 58 9.27 -6.06 -29.39
N LEU A 59 8.99 -5.02 -28.63
CA LEU A 59 7.81 -4.19 -28.80
C LEU A 59 8.01 -3.27 -30.01
N VAL A 60 7.13 -3.41 -30.99
CA VAL A 60 7.13 -2.65 -32.24
C VAL A 60 5.96 -1.70 -32.27
N VAL A 61 6.21 -0.45 -32.62
CA VAL A 61 5.18 0.57 -32.83
C VAL A 61 5.41 1.26 -34.16
N VAL A 62 4.34 1.77 -34.77
CA VAL A 62 4.45 2.49 -36.05
C VAL A 62 5.18 3.82 -35.85
N ARG A 63 4.83 4.56 -34.81
CA ARG A 63 5.47 5.82 -34.43
C ARG A 63 5.46 6.05 -32.91
N LEU A 64 6.36 6.89 -32.43
CA LEU A 64 6.46 7.22 -30.99
C LEU A 64 5.19 7.88 -30.42
N ASP A 65 4.48 8.72 -31.18
CA ASP A 65 3.26 9.39 -30.71
C ASP A 65 2.11 8.41 -30.43
N ARG A 66 2.14 7.24 -31.06
CA ARG A 66 1.19 6.15 -30.82
C ARG A 66 1.49 5.41 -29.52
N LEU A 67 2.76 5.40 -29.08
CA LEU A 67 3.17 4.80 -27.82
C LEU A 67 3.19 5.79 -26.66
N ALA A 68 3.72 6.99 -26.81
CA ALA A 68 4.04 7.86 -25.69
C ALA A 68 3.51 9.29 -25.88
N ARG A 69 2.98 9.86 -24.79
CA ARG A 69 2.50 11.25 -24.73
C ARG A 69 3.60 12.26 -24.41
N SER A 70 4.77 11.78 -23.98
CA SER A 70 5.95 12.57 -23.69
C SER A 70 7.18 11.68 -23.81
N LEU A 71 8.35 12.29 -24.00
CA LEU A 71 9.61 11.57 -24.01
C LEU A 71 9.89 10.88 -22.66
N SER A 72 9.52 11.49 -21.53
CA SER A 72 9.63 10.84 -20.22
C SER A 72 8.82 9.54 -20.13
N HIS A 73 7.62 9.51 -20.71
CA HIS A 73 6.79 8.31 -20.75
C HIS A 73 7.40 7.25 -21.69
N LEU A 74 8.00 7.65 -22.80
CA LEU A 74 8.72 6.75 -23.69
C LEU A 74 9.89 6.08 -22.97
N LEU A 75 10.72 6.86 -22.28
CA LEU A 75 11.87 6.35 -21.53
C LEU A 75 11.44 5.37 -20.44
N GLN A 76 10.38 5.67 -19.68
CA GLN A 76 9.83 4.75 -18.68
C GLN A 76 9.38 3.41 -19.27
N VAL A 77 8.75 3.45 -20.45
CA VAL A 77 8.35 2.22 -21.16
C VAL A 77 9.58 1.43 -21.58
N ILE A 78 10.60 2.08 -22.13
CA ILE A 78 11.83 1.42 -22.57
C ILE A 78 12.60 0.84 -21.38
N GLU A 79 12.75 1.58 -20.28
CA GLU A 79 13.35 1.07 -19.04
C GLU A 79 12.62 -0.18 -18.51
N THR A 80 11.28 -0.18 -18.59
CA THR A 80 10.47 -1.35 -18.21
C THR A 80 10.72 -2.56 -19.11
N LEU A 81 10.91 -2.33 -20.41
CA LEU A 81 11.24 -3.39 -21.38
C LEU A 81 12.65 -3.94 -21.13
N GLU A 82 13.63 -3.06 -20.96
CA GLU A 82 15.02 -3.43 -20.70
C GLU A 82 15.16 -4.22 -19.39
N ALA A 83 14.47 -3.80 -18.32
CA ALA A 83 14.43 -4.52 -17.04
C ALA A 83 13.87 -5.94 -17.17
N ARG A 84 13.09 -6.21 -18.23
CA ARG A 84 12.53 -7.53 -18.56
C ARG A 84 13.32 -8.26 -19.65
N GLY A 85 14.45 -7.71 -20.09
CA GLY A 85 15.26 -8.25 -21.17
C GLY A 85 14.59 -8.18 -22.55
N ALA A 86 13.61 -7.30 -22.73
CA ALA A 86 12.94 -7.05 -23.99
C ALA A 86 13.49 -5.79 -24.68
N HIS A 87 13.10 -5.58 -25.93
CA HIS A 87 13.56 -4.48 -26.77
C HIS A 87 12.41 -3.63 -27.29
N PHE A 88 12.73 -2.45 -27.80
CA PHE A 88 11.79 -1.51 -28.38
C PHE A 88 12.24 -1.09 -29.78
N ARG A 89 11.29 -1.01 -30.71
CA ARG A 89 11.52 -0.53 -32.07
C ARG A 89 10.35 0.33 -32.55
N SER A 90 10.66 1.48 -33.13
CA SER A 90 9.71 2.26 -33.94
C SER A 90 9.95 1.96 -35.43
N LEU A 91 8.89 1.91 -36.24
CA LEU A 91 9.00 1.74 -37.69
C LEU A 91 9.27 3.08 -38.40
N GLY A 92 8.62 4.15 -37.95
CA GLY A 92 8.71 5.49 -38.55
C GLY A 92 9.74 6.41 -37.92
N ASP A 93 10.41 5.99 -36.84
CA ASP A 93 11.39 6.80 -36.11
C ASP A 93 12.73 6.04 -35.99
N PRO A 94 13.88 6.74 -35.90
CA PRO A 94 15.20 6.13 -35.82
C PRO A 94 15.51 5.55 -34.42
N ILE A 95 14.53 4.91 -33.78
CA ILE A 95 14.67 4.29 -32.46
C ILE A 95 14.48 2.78 -32.59
N ASP A 96 15.60 2.06 -32.50
CA ASP A 96 15.66 0.61 -32.37
C ASP A 96 16.69 0.23 -31.29
N THR A 97 16.21 -0.21 -30.13
CA THR A 97 17.08 -0.55 -28.99
C THR A 97 17.82 -1.87 -29.18
N THR A 98 17.63 -2.60 -30.29
CA THR A 98 18.46 -3.75 -30.66
C THR A 98 19.75 -3.32 -31.36
N THR A 99 19.82 -2.06 -31.82
CA THR A 99 20.98 -1.52 -32.55
C THR A 99 21.75 -0.51 -31.71
N ALA A 100 23.07 -0.41 -31.90
CA ALA A 100 23.89 0.60 -31.23
C ALA A 100 23.46 2.03 -31.61
N GLN A 101 23.13 2.26 -32.89
CA GLN A 101 22.68 3.55 -33.39
C GLN A 101 21.33 3.98 -32.78
N GLY A 102 20.36 3.06 -32.66
CA GLY A 102 19.08 3.37 -32.05
C GLY A 102 19.18 3.61 -30.54
N LYS A 103 20.04 2.87 -29.83
CA LYS A 103 20.36 3.16 -28.42
C LYS A 103 21.00 4.53 -28.23
N PHE A 104 21.97 4.89 -29.08
CA PHE A 104 22.59 6.22 -29.06
C PHE A 104 21.55 7.32 -29.31
N SER A 105 20.70 7.15 -30.33
CA SER A 105 19.64 8.12 -30.65
C SER A 105 18.68 8.33 -29.48
N LEU A 106 18.32 7.26 -28.77
CA LEU A 106 17.50 7.34 -27.56
C LEU A 106 18.19 8.11 -26.44
N GLN A 107 19.48 7.85 -26.19
CA GLN A 107 20.26 8.56 -25.16
C GLN A 107 20.36 10.05 -25.46
N VAL A 108 20.62 10.42 -26.71
CA VAL A 108 20.67 11.83 -27.15
C VAL A 108 19.32 12.50 -26.92
N MET A 109 18.21 11.85 -27.30
CA MET A 109 16.87 12.38 -27.02
C MET A 109 16.65 12.58 -25.52
N GLY A 110 17.00 11.59 -24.70
CA GLY A 110 16.91 11.68 -23.24
C GLY A 110 17.65 12.89 -22.68
N ALA A 111 18.90 13.09 -23.09
CA ALA A 111 19.72 14.22 -22.69
C ALA A 111 19.12 15.57 -23.12
N VAL A 112 18.58 15.67 -24.34
CA VAL A 112 17.88 16.87 -24.82
C VAL A 112 16.64 17.17 -23.98
N ALA A 113 15.84 16.16 -23.63
CA ALA A 113 14.68 16.38 -22.75
C ALA A 113 15.05 16.80 -21.33
N GLU A 114 16.19 16.35 -20.81
CA GLU A 114 16.71 16.82 -19.53
C GLU A 114 17.16 18.27 -19.60
N LEU A 115 17.88 18.64 -20.67
CA LEU A 115 18.29 20.01 -20.94
C LEU A 115 17.08 20.96 -21.05
N GLU A 116 16.06 20.62 -21.84
CA GLU A 116 14.84 21.43 -21.95
C GLU A 116 14.15 21.62 -20.60
N ARG A 117 14.02 20.55 -19.81
CA ARG A 117 13.46 20.62 -18.45
C ARG A 117 14.27 21.54 -17.55
N ALA A 118 15.61 21.49 -17.63
CA ALA A 118 16.49 22.36 -16.88
C ALA A 118 16.30 23.83 -17.28
N LEU A 119 16.26 24.12 -18.60
CA LEU A 119 16.07 25.47 -19.13
C LEU A 119 14.70 26.06 -18.77
N ILE A 120 13.63 25.27 -18.83
CA ILE A 120 12.28 25.71 -18.38
C ILE A 120 12.31 26.08 -16.90
N ARG A 121 12.94 25.25 -16.05
CA ARG A 121 13.08 25.52 -14.62
C ARG A 121 13.90 26.79 -14.36
N GLU A 122 14.99 26.97 -15.09
CA GLU A 122 15.84 28.15 -14.98
C GLU A 122 15.09 29.42 -15.36
N ARG A 123 14.42 29.42 -16.52
CA ARG A 123 13.57 30.53 -16.98
C ARG A 123 12.46 30.85 -15.99
N THR A 124 11.81 29.83 -15.43
CA THR A 124 10.79 29.99 -14.39
C THR A 124 11.37 30.63 -13.14
N LYS A 125 12.53 30.18 -12.67
CA LYS A 125 13.23 30.77 -11.52
C LYS A 125 13.65 32.22 -11.78
N ALA A 126 14.16 32.51 -12.97
CA ALA A 126 14.49 33.87 -13.38
C ALA A 126 13.26 34.79 -13.38
N GLY A 127 12.16 34.33 -13.98
CA GLY A 127 10.88 35.05 -13.96
C GLY A 127 10.32 35.27 -12.56
N LEU A 128 10.42 34.26 -11.67
CA LEU A 128 10.02 34.39 -10.27
C LEU A 128 10.92 35.38 -9.51
N ARG A 129 12.23 35.40 -9.76
CA ARG A 129 13.15 36.39 -9.17
C ARG A 129 12.80 37.82 -9.61
N ALA A 130 12.57 38.03 -10.91
CA ALA A 130 12.16 39.32 -11.45
C ALA A 130 10.80 39.77 -10.88
N ALA A 131 9.81 38.88 -10.83
CA ALA A 131 8.51 39.17 -10.24
C ALA A 131 8.62 39.55 -8.75
N ARG A 132 9.44 38.83 -7.98
CA ARG A 132 9.70 39.16 -6.56
C ARG A 132 10.41 40.51 -6.39
N ALA A 133 11.39 40.83 -7.24
CA ALA A 133 12.04 42.14 -7.24
C ALA A 133 11.07 43.29 -7.53
N GLN A 134 10.02 43.02 -8.30
CA GLN A 134 8.90 43.94 -8.55
C GLN A 134 7.79 43.87 -7.47
N GLY A 135 8.04 43.23 -6.32
CA GLY A 135 7.09 43.12 -5.22
C GLY A 135 5.96 42.10 -5.41
N ARG A 136 5.93 41.35 -6.53
CA ARG A 136 4.92 40.32 -6.78
C ARG A 136 5.29 39.02 -6.06
N ILE A 137 4.61 38.73 -4.95
CA ILE A 137 4.79 37.50 -4.17
C ILE A 137 3.77 36.45 -4.63
N GLY A 138 4.22 35.35 -5.24
CA GLY A 138 3.37 34.24 -5.68
C GLY A 138 2.69 33.46 -4.53
N GLY A 139 1.62 32.71 -4.83
CA GLY A 139 0.79 31.96 -3.87
C GLY A 139 -0.65 32.48 -3.82
N ASN A 140 -1.58 31.72 -3.22
CA ASN A 140 -2.99 32.10 -3.13
C ASN A 140 -3.16 33.33 -2.21
N PRO A 141 -3.61 34.50 -2.71
CA PRO A 141 -3.80 35.71 -1.90
C PRO A 141 -4.74 35.50 -0.71
N ALA A 142 -5.82 34.74 -0.87
CA ALA A 142 -6.77 34.47 0.20
C ALA A 142 -6.14 33.67 1.34
N LEU A 143 -5.27 32.69 1.03
CA LEU A 143 -4.53 31.96 2.07
C LEU A 143 -3.51 32.85 2.80
N LYS A 144 -2.87 33.79 2.10
CA LYS A 144 -1.93 34.74 2.72
C LYS A 144 -2.62 35.75 3.62
N ALA A 145 -3.83 36.16 3.24
CA ALA A 145 -4.69 37.02 4.04
C ALA A 145 -5.30 36.30 5.26
N GLY A 146 -5.04 35.00 5.44
CA GLY A 146 -5.61 34.23 6.53
C GLY A 146 -7.11 33.98 6.37
N ASP A 147 -7.63 34.06 5.14
CA ASP A 147 -9.06 33.83 4.85
C ASP A 147 -9.48 32.45 5.35
N ARG A 148 -10.40 32.47 6.32
CA ARG A 148 -10.95 31.29 6.96
C ARG A 148 -11.62 30.35 5.96
N ASP A 149 -12.25 30.88 4.92
CA ASP A 149 -12.95 30.07 3.94
C ASP A 149 -11.99 29.45 2.94
N ALA A 150 -10.96 30.17 2.50
CA ALA A 150 -9.89 29.60 1.68
C ALA A 150 -9.14 28.48 2.43
N ILE A 151 -8.84 28.68 3.72
CA ILE A 151 -8.21 27.66 4.58
C ILE A 151 -9.14 26.45 4.74
N ARG A 152 -10.45 26.68 4.98
CA ARG A 152 -11.45 25.62 5.11
C ARG A 152 -11.57 24.79 3.84
N LYS A 153 -11.68 25.44 2.67
CA LYS A 153 -11.76 24.78 1.36
C LYS A 153 -10.50 23.96 1.08
N LEU A 154 -9.31 24.50 1.39
CA LEU A 154 -8.05 23.77 1.22
C LEU A 154 -7.99 22.52 2.12
N ARG A 155 -8.41 22.64 3.38
CA ARG A 155 -8.49 21.50 4.31
C ARG A 155 -9.47 20.45 3.82
N ALA A 156 -10.68 20.86 3.41
CA ALA A 156 -11.69 19.96 2.86
C ALA A 156 -11.18 19.22 1.61
N ALA A 157 -10.53 19.91 0.66
CA ALA A 157 -9.97 19.29 -0.54
C ALA A 157 -8.86 18.27 -0.22
N ARG A 158 -8.00 18.57 0.77
CA ARG A 158 -6.97 17.64 1.25
C ARG A 158 -7.58 16.42 1.94
N ASP A 159 -8.58 16.64 2.79
CA ASP A 159 -9.29 15.58 3.50
C ASP A 159 -10.00 14.65 2.51
N GLU A 160 -10.60 15.20 1.45
CA GLU A 160 -11.28 14.45 0.40
C GLU A 160 -10.29 13.59 -0.40
N THR A 161 -9.16 14.17 -0.83
CA THR A 161 -8.11 13.42 -1.54
C THR A 161 -7.51 12.31 -0.68
N TYR A 162 -7.33 12.58 0.61
CA TYR A 162 -6.87 11.58 1.58
C TYR A 162 -7.89 10.46 1.76
N PHE A 163 -9.19 10.80 1.79
CA PHE A 163 -10.28 9.86 1.95
C PHE A 163 -10.46 8.95 0.73
N GLN A 164 -10.39 9.48 -0.49
CA GLN A 164 -10.46 8.66 -1.71
C GLN A 164 -9.37 7.57 -1.75
N LYS A 165 -8.15 7.90 -1.32
CA LYS A 165 -7.06 6.92 -1.20
C LYS A 165 -7.29 5.90 -0.08
N LEU A 166 -8.04 6.27 0.94
CA LEU A 166 -8.39 5.40 2.06
C LEU A 166 -9.51 4.44 1.67
N GLU A 167 -10.50 4.94 0.92
CA GLU A 167 -11.63 4.18 0.38
C GLU A 167 -11.17 3.07 -0.56
N SER A 168 -10.14 3.30 -1.39
CA SER A 168 -9.54 2.24 -2.21
C SER A 168 -8.91 1.09 -1.41
N THR A 169 -8.78 1.23 -0.09
CA THR A 169 -8.27 0.19 0.82
C THR A 169 -9.32 -0.25 1.85
N ALA A 170 -10.57 0.21 1.72
CA ALA A 170 -11.63 -0.01 2.70
C ALA A 170 -11.89 -1.50 2.95
N ASP A 171 -11.90 -2.31 1.90
CA ASP A 171 -12.18 -3.75 1.97
C ASP A 171 -11.23 -4.50 2.92
N THR A 172 -10.02 -3.98 3.10
CA THR A 172 -8.99 -4.64 3.91
C THR A 172 -9.14 -4.39 5.41
N TRP A 173 -9.62 -3.21 5.82
CA TRP A 173 -9.65 -2.82 7.24
C TRP A 173 -11.06 -2.65 7.80
N LEU A 174 -12.04 -2.27 6.97
CA LEU A 174 -13.41 -1.98 7.39
C LEU A 174 -14.11 -3.20 8.02
N PRO A 175 -14.01 -4.43 7.46
CA PRO A 175 -14.63 -5.60 8.06
C PRO A 175 -14.06 -5.92 9.46
N LEU A 176 -12.77 -5.70 9.65
CA LEU A 176 -12.09 -5.97 10.93
C LEU A 176 -12.51 -4.96 12.01
N VAL A 177 -12.60 -3.68 11.65
CA VAL A 177 -13.10 -2.65 12.56
C VAL A 177 -14.56 -2.94 12.96
N ARG A 178 -15.42 -3.30 12.00
CA ARG A 178 -16.82 -3.65 12.28
C ARG A 178 -16.96 -4.86 13.20
N ARG A 179 -16.07 -5.86 13.05
CA ARG A 179 -16.14 -7.11 13.83
C ARG A 179 -15.61 -6.98 15.26
N HIS A 180 -14.55 -6.19 15.46
CA HIS A 180 -13.81 -6.22 16.72
C HIS A 180 -14.03 -4.99 17.61
N ARG A 181 -14.63 -3.92 17.09
CA ARG A 181 -14.97 -2.75 17.91
C ARG A 181 -16.43 -2.83 18.36
N PRO A 182 -16.73 -2.45 19.61
CA PRO A 182 -15.85 -1.81 20.60
C PRO A 182 -14.99 -2.73 21.48
N ASP A 183 -15.17 -4.05 21.42
CA ASP A 183 -14.59 -5.01 22.38
C ASP A 183 -13.05 -5.03 22.41
N MET A 184 -12.40 -4.72 21.29
CA MET A 184 -10.95 -4.66 21.14
C MET A 184 -10.42 -3.23 21.20
N ALA A 185 -9.27 -3.05 21.86
CA ALA A 185 -8.55 -1.78 21.87
C ALA A 185 -8.01 -1.44 20.48
N TRP A 186 -7.88 -0.14 20.19
CA TRP A 186 -7.37 0.33 18.90
C TRP A 186 -5.93 -0.12 18.64
N ASP A 187 -5.07 -0.18 19.66
CA ASP A 187 -3.69 -0.66 19.57
C ASP A 187 -3.57 -2.15 19.21
N ASP A 188 -4.54 -2.95 19.63
CA ASP A 188 -4.60 -4.38 19.29
C ASP A 188 -5.05 -4.54 17.83
N LEU A 189 -6.01 -3.71 17.40
CA LEU A 189 -6.50 -3.72 16.02
C LEU A 189 -5.47 -3.24 15.01
N THR A 190 -4.67 -2.22 15.33
CA THR A 190 -3.59 -1.77 14.43
C THR A 190 -2.52 -2.84 14.27
N ARG A 191 -2.18 -3.57 15.34
CA ARG A 191 -1.27 -4.72 15.27
C ARG A 191 -1.84 -5.85 14.43
N LEU A 192 -3.11 -6.19 14.61
CA LEU A 192 -3.81 -7.19 13.81
C LEU A 192 -3.84 -6.80 12.32
N LEU A 193 -4.17 -5.55 12.01
CA LEU A 193 -4.17 -5.04 10.64
C LEU A 193 -2.78 -5.04 10.02
N GLY A 194 -1.75 -4.63 10.76
CA GLY A 194 -0.36 -4.65 10.29
C GLY A 194 0.09 -6.06 9.90
N SER A 195 -0.27 -7.07 10.71
CA SER A 195 0.08 -8.47 10.43
C SER A 195 -0.59 -9.05 9.18
N ARG A 196 -1.80 -8.58 8.81
CA ARG A 196 -2.56 -9.09 7.66
C ARG A 196 -2.34 -8.34 6.36
N THR A 197 -2.10 -7.04 6.44
CA THR A 197 -2.12 -6.16 5.26
C THR A 197 -0.72 -5.78 4.78
N GLY A 198 0.32 -6.07 5.57
CA GLY A 198 1.69 -5.67 5.29
C GLY A 198 1.94 -4.15 5.37
N GLN A 199 0.90 -3.34 5.62
CA GLN A 199 1.00 -1.89 5.80
C GLN A 199 0.77 -1.50 7.27
N PRO A 200 1.64 -0.68 7.86
CA PRO A 200 1.48 -0.25 9.24
C PRO A 200 0.30 0.74 9.36
N TRP A 201 -0.64 0.44 10.25
CA TRP A 201 -1.69 1.36 10.68
C TRP A 201 -1.29 2.08 11.97
N THR A 202 -1.46 3.40 12.02
CA THR A 202 -1.43 4.14 13.29
C THR A 202 -2.84 4.21 13.88
N VAL A 203 -2.93 4.31 15.20
CA VAL A 203 -4.20 4.37 15.93
C VAL A 203 -4.99 5.61 15.53
N GLU A 204 -4.32 6.75 15.37
CA GLU A 204 -4.92 8.03 14.98
C GLU A 204 -5.50 7.98 13.57
N ARG A 205 -4.78 7.33 12.65
CA ARG A 205 -5.23 7.13 11.27
C ARG A 205 -6.47 6.25 11.22
N LEU A 206 -6.46 5.13 11.94
CA LEU A 206 -7.60 4.21 11.99
C LEU A 206 -8.82 4.83 12.68
N LYS A 207 -8.63 5.58 13.78
CA LYS A 207 -9.69 6.33 14.45
C LYS A 207 -10.28 7.42 13.56
N ARG A 208 -9.45 8.15 12.81
CA ARG A 208 -9.91 9.19 11.87
C ARG A 208 -10.73 8.59 10.73
N ALA A 209 -10.26 7.47 10.17
CA ALA A 209 -10.99 6.67 9.19
C ALA A 209 -12.35 6.22 9.74
N ALA A 210 -12.37 5.56 10.89
CA ALA A 210 -13.60 5.07 11.50
C ALA A 210 -14.62 6.20 11.79
N ARG A 211 -14.18 7.34 12.33
CA ARG A 211 -15.05 8.50 12.58
C ARG A 211 -15.72 9.03 11.31
N ARG A 212 -14.98 9.07 10.21
CA ARG A 212 -15.50 9.53 8.92
C ARG A 212 -16.56 8.55 8.39
N TYR A 213 -16.29 7.25 8.46
CA TYR A 213 -17.24 6.21 8.05
C TYR A 213 -18.48 6.14 8.95
N VAL A 214 -18.36 6.44 10.24
CA VAL A 214 -19.51 6.60 11.15
C VAL A 214 -20.35 7.81 10.74
N ARG A 215 -19.71 8.95 10.47
CA ARG A 215 -20.40 10.17 10.03
C ARG A 215 -21.11 10.00 8.70
N ASP A 216 -20.52 9.23 7.79
CA ASP A 216 -21.07 8.95 6.46
C ASP A 216 -22.04 7.74 6.49
N GLY A 217 -22.35 7.17 7.68
CA GLY A 217 -23.37 6.14 7.89
C GLY A 217 -22.95 4.69 7.58
N LEU A 218 -21.66 4.47 7.28
CA LEU A 218 -21.11 3.16 6.87
C LEU A 218 -20.62 2.30 8.04
N LEU A 219 -20.47 2.88 9.24
CA LEU A 219 -20.14 2.19 10.48
C LEU A 219 -21.09 2.60 11.61
N PRO A 220 -21.45 1.69 12.53
CA PRO A 220 -22.22 2.05 13.70
C PRO A 220 -21.38 2.93 14.64
N THR A 221 -22.02 3.87 15.33
CA THR A 221 -21.38 4.79 16.28
C THR A 221 -20.67 4.05 17.41
N THR A 222 -21.15 2.87 17.78
CA THR A 222 -20.59 2.00 18.82
C THR A 222 -19.14 1.59 18.56
N VAL A 223 -18.69 1.59 17.31
CA VAL A 223 -17.28 1.32 16.94
C VAL A 223 -16.33 2.34 17.61
N LEU A 224 -16.81 3.53 17.93
CA LEU A 224 -16.00 4.58 18.56
C LEU A 224 -15.97 4.47 20.09
N ASP A 225 -16.79 3.60 20.70
CA ASP A 225 -16.92 3.50 22.16
C ASP A 225 -15.64 3.01 22.83
N ARG A 226 -15.39 3.45 24.04
CA ARG A 226 -14.17 3.05 24.76
C ARG A 226 -14.16 1.52 24.93
N ALA A 227 -13.06 0.87 24.49
CA ALA A 227 -12.88 -0.56 24.73
C ALA A 227 -12.90 -0.86 26.23
N PRO A 228 -13.45 -2.02 26.65
CA PRO A 228 -13.40 -2.44 28.04
C PRO A 228 -11.95 -2.46 28.54
N ARG A 229 -11.74 -1.96 29.76
CA ARG A 229 -10.43 -2.04 30.42
C ARG A 229 -10.17 -3.52 30.71
N ARG A 230 -9.20 -4.12 30.00
CA ARG A 230 -8.62 -5.39 30.46
C ARG A 230 -7.96 -5.14 31.80
N THR A 231 -8.36 -5.89 32.82
CA THR A 231 -7.61 -5.88 34.08
C THR A 231 -6.25 -6.52 33.82
N ALA A 232 -5.21 -6.14 34.57
CA ALA A 232 -3.89 -6.79 34.47
C ALA A 232 -4.02 -8.31 34.66
N ASP A 233 -4.98 -8.72 35.50
CA ASP A 233 -5.35 -10.11 35.75
C ASP A 233 -5.85 -10.82 34.48
N ASP A 234 -6.71 -10.20 33.66
CA ASP A 234 -7.23 -10.83 32.42
C ASP A 234 -6.14 -11.12 31.40
N ARG A 235 -5.13 -10.24 31.29
CA ARG A 235 -3.98 -10.47 30.41
C ARG A 235 -3.12 -11.63 30.90
N LEU A 236 -2.87 -11.71 32.21
CA LEU A 236 -2.08 -12.79 32.80
C LEU A 236 -2.80 -14.15 32.67
N LEU A 237 -4.13 -14.16 32.83
CA LEU A 237 -4.95 -15.36 32.61
C LEU A 237 -4.86 -15.86 31.17
N ALA A 238 -4.91 -14.95 30.18
CA ALA A 238 -4.76 -15.32 28.78
C ALA A 238 -3.35 -15.85 28.43
N ILE A 239 -2.29 -15.24 28.98
CA ILE A 239 -0.91 -15.68 28.76
C ILE A 239 -0.70 -17.08 29.35
N ILE A 240 -1.14 -17.31 30.59
CA ILE A 240 -0.98 -18.59 31.28
C ILE A 240 -1.83 -19.69 30.59
N ALA A 241 -3.04 -19.37 30.14
CA ALA A 241 -3.86 -20.29 29.36
C ALA A 241 -3.19 -20.67 28.03
N GLY A 242 -2.61 -19.71 27.32
CA GLY A 242 -1.83 -19.97 26.10
C GLY A 242 -0.61 -20.84 26.35
N MET A 243 0.14 -20.61 27.43
CA MET A 243 1.28 -21.45 27.81
C MET A 243 0.86 -22.89 28.13
N ARG A 244 -0.25 -23.07 28.87
CA ARG A 244 -0.77 -24.40 29.23
C ARG A 244 -1.32 -25.16 28.03
N HIS A 245 -1.87 -24.45 27.04
CA HIS A 245 -2.34 -25.08 25.80
C HIS A 245 -1.20 -25.49 24.87
N ALA A 246 -0.11 -24.71 24.84
CA ALA A 246 1.08 -25.01 24.04
C ALA A 246 1.92 -26.15 24.64
N ASP A 247 1.92 -26.30 25.96
CA ASP A 247 2.66 -27.34 26.67
C ASP A 247 1.86 -27.83 27.90
N PRO A 248 1.04 -28.90 27.74
CA PRO A 248 0.19 -29.42 28.80
C PRO A 248 0.95 -30.01 30.00
N ASP A 249 2.19 -30.44 29.82
CA ASP A 249 3.01 -31.10 30.85
C ASP A 249 3.90 -30.10 31.61
N LEU A 250 3.90 -28.83 31.20
CA LEU A 250 4.70 -27.79 31.83
C LEU A 250 4.33 -27.63 33.31
N THR A 251 5.33 -27.77 34.18
CA THR A 251 5.14 -27.65 35.62
C THR A 251 4.79 -26.21 36.03
N LEU A 252 4.11 -26.04 37.17
CA LEU A 252 3.76 -24.73 37.72
C LEU A 252 4.99 -23.82 37.93
N ALA A 253 6.14 -24.41 38.29
CA ALA A 253 7.42 -23.72 38.41
C ALA A 253 7.98 -23.31 37.04
N GLY A 254 7.79 -24.13 36.01
CA GLY A 254 8.16 -23.80 34.62
C GLY A 254 7.37 -22.62 34.06
N ILE A 255 6.05 -22.57 34.32
CA ILE A 255 5.20 -21.44 33.94
C ILE A 255 5.63 -20.16 34.68
N ALA A 256 5.92 -20.25 36.00
CA ALA A 256 6.41 -19.12 36.78
C ALA A 256 7.69 -18.52 36.21
N LYS A 257 8.69 -19.36 35.91
CA LYS A 257 9.96 -18.94 35.31
C LYS A 257 9.77 -18.28 33.96
N ARG A 258 8.89 -18.81 33.12
CA ARG A 258 8.61 -18.25 31.79
C ARG A 258 7.93 -16.88 31.85
N LEU A 259 7.07 -16.65 32.85
CA LEU A 259 6.48 -15.34 33.11
C LEU A 259 7.54 -14.32 33.59
N GLU A 260 8.49 -14.75 34.40
CA GLU A 260 9.65 -13.93 34.80
C GLU A 260 10.54 -13.58 33.61
N ASP A 261 10.85 -14.54 32.74
CA ASP A 261 11.65 -14.35 31.53
C ASP A 261 10.97 -13.38 30.54
N MET A 262 9.64 -13.44 30.45
CA MET A 262 8.81 -12.49 29.68
C MET A 262 8.65 -11.12 30.37
N ARG A 263 9.25 -10.93 31.55
CA ARG A 263 9.18 -9.72 32.39
C ARG A 263 7.74 -9.33 32.78
N GLU A 264 6.84 -10.30 32.86
CA GLU A 264 5.47 -10.07 33.30
C GLU A 264 5.42 -9.95 34.83
N ARG A 265 4.66 -9.00 35.35
CA ARG A 265 4.49 -8.79 36.80
C ARG A 265 3.32 -9.61 37.33
N THR A 266 3.38 -10.02 38.59
CA THR A 266 2.23 -10.66 39.25
C THR A 266 1.03 -9.70 39.34
N PRO A 267 -0.20 -10.19 39.58
CA PRO A 267 -1.38 -9.36 39.84
C PRO A 267 -1.18 -8.25 40.89
N ARG A 268 -0.29 -8.49 41.86
CA ARG A 268 0.07 -7.55 42.93
C ARG A 268 1.33 -6.72 42.63
N GLY A 269 1.85 -6.78 41.41
CA GLY A 269 2.96 -5.96 40.94
C GLY A 269 4.38 -6.48 41.25
N SER A 270 4.52 -7.68 41.84
CA SER A 270 5.84 -8.26 42.13
C SER A 270 6.53 -8.77 40.86
N ALA A 271 7.86 -8.65 40.83
CA ALA A 271 8.72 -9.21 39.79
C ALA A 271 8.90 -10.73 39.89
N LYS A 272 8.70 -11.29 41.10
CA LYS A 272 8.96 -12.69 41.41
C LYS A 272 7.65 -13.49 41.38
N TRP A 273 7.67 -14.62 40.68
CA TRP A 273 6.55 -15.53 40.52
C TRP A 273 6.71 -16.77 41.40
N TYR A 274 5.65 -17.12 42.13
CA TYR A 274 5.60 -18.33 42.95
C TYR A 274 4.66 -19.36 42.31
N PRO A 275 4.97 -20.67 42.36
CA PRO A 275 4.11 -21.72 41.81
C PRO A 275 2.66 -21.69 42.32
N SER A 276 2.46 -21.28 43.57
CA SER A 276 1.13 -21.08 44.17
C SER A 276 0.32 -19.96 43.51
N SER A 277 0.99 -18.89 43.08
CA SER A 277 0.34 -17.77 42.39
C SER A 277 -0.07 -18.15 40.97
N VAL A 278 0.75 -18.94 40.28
CA VAL A 278 0.43 -19.51 38.97
C VAL A 278 -0.75 -20.48 39.07
N ARG A 279 -0.76 -21.35 40.09
CA ARG A 279 -1.87 -22.27 40.35
C ARG A 279 -3.20 -21.53 40.57
N ALA A 280 -3.20 -20.45 41.34
CA ALA A 280 -4.38 -19.64 41.58
C ALA A 280 -4.92 -18.99 40.29
N LEU A 281 -4.04 -18.59 39.37
CA LEU A 281 -4.42 -18.05 38.07
C LEU A 281 -4.92 -19.15 37.11
N LEU A 282 -4.30 -20.34 37.09
CA LEU A 282 -4.78 -21.48 36.31
C LEU A 282 -6.20 -21.90 36.74
N LEU A 283 -6.45 -22.00 38.05
CA LEU A 283 -7.78 -22.31 38.58
C LEU A 283 -8.83 -21.24 38.22
N ARG A 284 -8.43 -19.97 38.12
CA ARG A 284 -9.31 -18.90 37.62
C ARG A 284 -9.53 -19.01 36.12
N ALA A 285 -8.50 -19.32 35.35
CA ALA A 285 -8.60 -19.52 33.90
C ALA A 285 -9.52 -20.70 33.55
N GLU A 286 -9.45 -21.79 34.32
CA GLU A 286 -10.39 -22.93 34.22
C GLU A 286 -11.83 -22.51 34.55
N LYS A 287 -12.05 -21.77 35.66
CA LYS A 287 -13.39 -21.25 36.00
C LYS A 287 -13.96 -20.29 34.95
N MET A 288 -13.10 -19.60 34.20
CA MET A 288 -13.49 -18.71 33.10
C MET A 288 -13.57 -19.44 31.75
N GLY A 289 -13.38 -20.76 31.71
CA GLY A 289 -13.48 -21.58 30.50
C GLY A 289 -12.34 -21.35 29.49
N LEU A 290 -11.23 -20.74 29.91
CA LEU A 290 -10.06 -20.47 29.06
C LEU A 290 -9.16 -21.71 28.91
N ILE A 291 -9.31 -22.72 29.75
CA ILE A 291 -8.57 -23.99 29.76
C ILE A 291 -9.54 -25.12 30.17
N ALA A 292 -9.41 -26.33 29.61
CA ALA A 292 -10.17 -27.50 30.04
C ALA A 292 -9.74 -27.96 31.44
N ALA A 293 -10.71 -28.26 32.31
CA ALA A 293 -10.44 -28.75 33.67
C ALA A 293 -9.73 -30.11 33.62
N GLN A 294 -8.57 -30.22 34.27
CA GLN A 294 -7.90 -31.52 34.40
C GLN A 294 -8.57 -32.35 35.52
N PRO A 295 -8.74 -33.68 35.35
CA PRO A 295 -9.19 -34.54 36.43
C PRO A 295 -8.12 -34.58 37.53
N THR A 296 -8.52 -34.24 38.76
CA THR A 296 -7.66 -34.32 39.94
C THR A 296 -7.25 -35.77 40.19
N LEU A 297 -5.98 -36.12 39.97
CA LEU A 297 -5.40 -37.36 40.47
C LEU A 297 -5.37 -37.34 42.01
N PRO A 298 -5.80 -38.41 42.69
CA PRO A 298 -5.86 -38.46 44.15
C PRO A 298 -4.47 -38.51 44.77
N LEU A 299 -4.34 -37.90 45.95
CA LEU A 299 -3.17 -38.01 46.81
C LEU A 299 -3.09 -39.43 47.39
N SER A 300 -2.20 -40.28 46.89
CA SER A 300 -1.81 -41.51 47.58
C SER A 300 -0.29 -41.69 47.62
N GLU A 301 0.19 -41.75 48.85
CA GLU A 301 1.32 -42.55 49.37
C GLU A 301 2.77 -42.06 49.14
N ARG A 302 3.38 -41.63 50.26
CA ARG A 302 4.82 -41.73 50.52
C ARG A 302 5.18 -43.21 50.79
N PRO A 303 6.38 -43.66 50.42
CA PRO A 303 7.22 -44.49 51.29
C PRO A 303 8.36 -43.60 51.84
N GLY A 304 8.76 -43.68 53.09
CA GLY A 304 9.20 -44.88 53.80
C GLY A 304 10.70 -44.77 53.92
#